data_AF-T0ZHQ6-F1
#
_entry.id   AF-T0ZHQ6-F1
#
_cell.length_a   1.000
_cell.length_b   1.000
_cell.length_c   1.000
_cell.angle_alpha   90.00
_cell.angle_beta   90.00
_cell.angle_gamma   90.00
#
_symmetry.space_group_name_H-M   'P 1'
#
loop_
_entity.id
_entity.type
_entity.pdbx_description
1 polymer ?
#
loop_
_entity_poly.entity_id
_entity_poly.type
_entity_poly.pdbx_seq_one_letter_code
_entity_poly.pdbx_strand_id
1 'polypeptide(L)'
;MKLLAVKTYPLECLSRCVDNRGMFLRSTTRKKDGKDHRYWSVVENRRVSGNRTVQRHVLYLGEINDSQQAAWISAIEVFDEGDRTTKQVALFPEHRQAPELDCDAIRIRMSEMRLCRPRQWGACWLSCSLWDRLHLDEFWNSRLEPSRKGTSWLHVLKTLVSYQLIDPGSEWRLHRQWYDRSAMGDLLGCDARLSQDDTLYRCLDKILPYKQEMFGFLQQRWRDLFHAEFDVLLYDLTSTYFEIDPPA
;
A
#
# COMPACT_ATOMS: atom_id res chain seq x y z
N MET A 1 -18.62 10.96 -39.49
CA MET A 1 -17.72 10.29 -38.51
C MET A 1 -18.14 10.77 -37.12
N LYS A 2 -18.72 9.90 -36.28
CA LYS A 2 -19.25 10.29 -34.95
C LYS A 2 -18.09 10.71 -34.03
N LEU A 3 -18.21 11.89 -33.41
CA LEU A 3 -17.30 12.39 -32.38
C LEU A 3 -17.37 11.45 -31.16
N LEU A 4 -16.31 10.67 -30.93
CA LEU A 4 -16.13 9.90 -29.70
C LEU A 4 -15.56 10.84 -28.63
N ALA A 5 -16.45 11.55 -27.92
CA ALA A 5 -16.09 12.21 -26.67
C ALA A 5 -16.02 11.14 -25.57
N VAL A 6 -14.84 10.93 -24.99
CA VAL A 6 -14.70 10.09 -23.80
C VAL A 6 -15.12 10.93 -22.61
N LYS A 7 -16.34 10.67 -22.09
CA LYS A 7 -16.76 11.25 -20.81
C LYS A 7 -15.81 10.74 -19.73
N THR A 8 -15.10 11.64 -19.08
CA THR A 8 -14.40 11.30 -17.85
C THR A 8 -15.45 11.24 -16.74
N TYR A 9 -15.67 10.05 -16.22
CA TYR A 9 -16.36 9.91 -14.96
C TYR A 9 -15.33 10.19 -13.88
N PRO A 10 -15.63 11.03 -12.87
CA PRO A 10 -14.86 10.97 -11.65
C PRO A 10 -14.97 9.51 -11.18
N LEU A 11 -13.88 8.76 -11.27
CA LEU A 11 -13.70 7.65 -10.34
C LEU A 11 -13.81 8.35 -8.99
N GLU A 12 -14.89 8.10 -8.24
CA GLU A 12 -15.10 8.69 -6.92
C GLU A 12 -13.85 8.42 -6.08
N CYS A 13 -12.94 9.38 -6.08
CA CYS A 13 -11.87 9.45 -5.14
C CYS A 13 -12.48 10.18 -3.96
N LEU A 14 -12.93 9.41 -2.96
CA LEU A 14 -13.22 9.90 -1.63
C LEU A 14 -11.97 10.63 -1.11
N SER A 15 -11.90 11.92 -1.43
CA SER A 15 -11.18 12.98 -0.75
C SER A 15 -9.94 12.52 0.02
N ARG A 16 -8.90 12.09 -0.73
CA ARG A 16 -7.55 11.91 -0.20
C ARG A 16 -6.48 11.95 -1.27
N CYS A 17 -6.30 13.13 -1.83
CA CYS A 17 -5.02 13.46 -2.45
C CYS A 17 -3.94 13.42 -1.34
N VAL A 18 -3.08 12.39 -1.30
CA VAL A 18 -1.91 12.35 -0.40
C VAL A 18 -1.00 13.49 -0.80
N ASP A 19 -1.04 14.57 -0.04
CA ASP A 19 -0.15 15.72 -0.16
C ASP A 19 1.24 15.29 0.32
N ASN A 20 2.17 15.10 -0.62
CA ASN A 20 3.57 14.78 -0.35
C ASN A 20 4.35 16.09 -0.09
N ARG A 21 3.80 16.99 0.75
CA ARG A 21 4.45 18.26 1.06
C ARG A 21 5.36 18.09 2.28
N GLY A 22 6.66 18.29 2.05
CA GLY A 22 7.69 18.39 3.09
C GLY A 22 8.52 17.12 3.25
N MET A 23 9.41 16.85 2.29
CA MET A 23 10.57 15.99 2.54
C MET A 23 11.62 16.74 3.36
N PHE A 24 12.31 16.05 4.26
CA PHE A 24 13.35 16.64 5.11
C PHE A 24 14.36 15.57 5.55
N LEU A 25 15.53 16.01 6.04
CA LEU A 25 16.51 15.13 6.67
C LEU A 25 16.19 14.93 8.16
N ARG A 26 16.14 13.67 8.58
CA ARG A 26 15.98 13.27 9.98
C ARG A 26 17.25 12.58 10.46
N SER A 27 17.77 13.00 11.62
CA SER A 27 18.88 12.35 12.31
C SER A 27 18.38 11.46 13.46
N THR A 28 18.97 10.29 13.63
CA THR A 28 18.77 9.39 14.77
C THR A 28 20.13 9.04 15.37
N THR A 29 20.31 9.28 16.67
CA THR A 29 21.54 8.91 17.39
C THR A 29 21.35 7.55 18.07
N ARG A 30 22.33 6.65 17.90
CA ARG A 30 22.36 5.36 18.58
C ARG A 30 23.72 5.16 19.24
N LYS A 31 23.73 4.74 20.50
CA LYS A 31 24.95 4.33 21.19
C LYS A 31 25.22 2.85 20.91
N LYS A 32 26.37 2.53 20.35
CA LYS A 32 26.82 1.17 20.06
C LYS A 32 28.30 1.05 20.38
N ASP A 33 28.71 -0.02 21.06
CA ASP A 33 30.11 -0.29 21.40
C ASP A 33 30.82 0.88 22.12
N GLY A 34 30.07 1.60 22.99
CA GLY A 34 30.57 2.76 23.73
C GLY A 34 30.66 4.07 22.93
N LYS A 35 30.41 4.06 21.62
CA LYS A 35 30.45 5.24 20.74
C LYS A 35 29.06 5.68 20.32
N ASP A 36 28.88 6.99 20.12
CA ASP A 36 27.66 7.57 19.61
C ASP A 36 27.72 7.64 18.08
N HIS A 37 26.76 6.99 17.43
CA HIS A 37 26.61 6.94 15.98
C HIS A 37 25.39 7.77 15.56
N ARG A 38 25.56 8.71 14.62
CA ARG A 38 24.49 9.57 14.11
C ARG A 38 24.12 9.19 12.69
N TYR A 39 22.95 8.58 12.53
CA TYR A 39 22.44 8.14 11.24
C TYR A 39 21.43 9.14 10.67
N TRP A 40 21.50 9.35 9.37
CA TRP A 40 20.61 10.24 8.63
C TRP A 40 19.65 9.47 7.72
N SER A 41 18.46 10.03 7.53
CA SER A 41 17.45 9.52 6.59
C SER A 41 16.69 10.66 5.94
N VAL A 42 16.33 10.51 4.67
CA VAL A 42 15.34 11.35 3.99
C VAL A 42 13.96 10.86 4.37
N VAL A 43 13.13 11.75 4.91
CA VAL A 43 11.78 11.46 5.40
C VAL A 43 10.78 12.38 4.71
N GLU A 44 9.60 11.86 4.40
CA GLU A 44 8.50 12.56 3.75
C GLU A 44 7.31 12.65 4.72
N ASN A 45 6.74 13.84 4.89
CA ASN A 45 5.46 14.00 5.58
C ASN A 45 4.28 13.67 4.64
N ARG A 46 3.37 12.82 5.11
CA ARG A 46 2.15 12.44 4.37
C ARG A 46 0.90 12.73 5.18
N ARG A 47 -0.04 13.44 4.56
CA ARG A 47 -1.37 13.68 5.14
C ARG A 47 -2.22 12.41 5.09
N VAL A 48 -2.87 12.09 6.22
CA VAL A 48 -3.65 10.87 6.50
C VAL A 48 -4.92 11.21 7.32
N SER A 49 -5.83 10.27 7.56
CA SER A 49 -7.26 10.53 7.92
C SER A 49 -7.42 11.18 9.25
N GLY A 50 -8.44 12.04 9.36
CA GLY A 50 -8.67 12.85 10.55
C GLY A 50 -7.58 13.90 10.76
N ASN A 51 -7.17 14.60 9.69
CA ASN A 51 -6.22 15.72 9.74
C ASN A 51 -4.88 15.42 10.44
N ARG A 52 -4.41 14.17 10.42
CA ARG A 52 -3.10 13.80 11.00
C ARG A 52 -2.06 13.65 9.89
N THR A 53 -0.80 13.63 10.29
CA THR A 53 0.35 13.44 9.40
C THR A 53 1.14 12.23 9.86
N VAL A 54 1.62 11.41 8.93
CA VAL A 54 2.59 10.32 9.19
C VAL A 54 3.87 10.59 8.44
N GLN A 55 4.98 10.10 8.99
CA GLN A 55 6.31 10.24 8.39
C GLN A 55 6.68 8.93 7.69
N ARG A 56 7.08 9.02 6.43
CA ARG A 56 7.60 7.89 5.65
C ARG A 56 9.11 8.04 5.43
N HIS A 57 9.87 7.01 5.73
CA HIS A 57 11.27 6.95 5.34
C HIS A 57 11.40 6.69 3.83
N VAL A 58 11.98 7.65 3.12
CA VAL A 58 12.25 7.54 1.67
C VAL A 58 13.58 6.82 1.46
N LEU A 59 14.63 7.31 2.13
CA LEU A 59 16.00 6.81 1.96
C LEU A 59 16.76 6.82 3.28
N TYR A 60 17.51 5.75 3.56
CA TYR A 60 18.49 5.71 4.64
C TYR A 60 19.82 6.15 4.06
N LEU A 61 20.43 7.18 4.64
CA LEU A 61 21.71 7.72 4.19
C LEU A 61 22.88 7.16 5.00
N GLY A 62 22.60 6.61 6.19
CA GLY A 62 23.64 6.13 7.08
C GLY A 62 24.36 7.29 7.77
N GLU A 63 25.63 7.10 8.09
CA GLU A 63 26.49 8.19 8.58
C GLU A 63 27.00 8.98 7.38
N ILE A 64 26.64 10.26 7.33
CA ILE A 64 27.10 11.20 6.31
C ILE A 64 27.78 12.37 6.99
N ASN A 65 28.75 12.97 6.30
CA ASN A 65 29.45 14.16 6.79
C ASN A 65 28.65 15.45 6.49
N ASP A 66 29.13 16.58 7.02
CA ASP A 66 28.43 17.86 6.91
C ASP A 66 28.26 18.35 5.46
N SER A 67 29.23 18.07 4.58
CA SER A 67 29.15 18.46 3.15
C SER A 67 28.12 17.62 2.39
N GLN A 68 28.03 16.32 2.68
CA GLN A 68 26.99 15.44 2.15
C GLN A 68 25.61 15.84 2.69
N GLN A 69 25.50 16.20 3.97
CA GLN A 69 24.25 16.68 4.56
C GLN A 69 23.76 17.94 3.83
N ALA A 70 24.63 18.93 3.63
CA ALA A 70 24.29 20.18 2.94
C ALA A 70 23.81 19.91 1.50
N ALA A 71 24.48 19.03 0.76
CA ALA A 71 24.07 18.65 -0.59
C ALA A 71 22.67 18.02 -0.63
N TRP A 72 22.33 17.18 0.35
CA TRP A 72 21.00 16.58 0.45
C TRP A 72 19.91 17.59 0.81
N ILE A 73 20.22 18.60 1.64
CA ILE A 73 19.28 19.69 1.94
C ILE A 73 18.94 20.47 0.65
N SER A 74 19.96 20.91 -0.09
CA SER A 74 19.76 21.65 -1.36
C SER A 74 18.97 20.84 -2.39
N ALA A 75 19.20 19.53 -2.48
CA ALA A 75 18.49 18.67 -3.42
C ALA A 75 17.00 18.50 -3.08
N ILE A 76 16.63 18.53 -1.80
CA ILE A 76 15.25 18.36 -1.35
C ILE A 76 14.41 19.62 -1.60
N GLU A 77 15.00 20.82 -1.47
CA GLU A 77 14.32 22.11 -1.64
C GLU A 77 13.85 22.39 -3.08
N VAL A 78 14.45 21.77 -4.10
CA VAL A 78 14.14 22.01 -5.52
C VAL A 78 12.85 21.30 -6.01
N PHE A 79 12.28 20.37 -5.24
CA PHE A 79 11.22 19.45 -5.69
C PHE A 79 9.76 19.86 -5.35
N ASP A 80 9.44 21.15 -5.18
CA ASP A 80 8.08 21.60 -4.84
C ASP A 80 7.24 21.99 -6.08
N GLU A 81 6.28 21.15 -6.45
CA GLU A 81 5.27 21.45 -7.50
C GLU A 81 3.85 21.36 -6.90
N GLY A 82 3.21 22.52 -6.72
CA GLY A 82 1.84 22.63 -6.20
C GLY A 82 0.85 23.19 -7.22
N ASP A 83 -0.23 22.44 -7.51
CA ASP A 83 -1.58 22.78 -7.03
C ASP A 83 -2.66 21.73 -7.36
N ARG A 84 -3.73 21.70 -6.55
CA ARG A 84 -4.80 20.69 -6.57
C ARG A 84 -6.18 21.31 -6.53
N THR A 85 -6.86 21.34 -7.68
CA THR A 85 -8.32 21.37 -7.75
C THR A 85 -8.82 20.40 -8.82
N THR A 86 -9.87 19.64 -8.51
CA THR A 86 -10.50 18.69 -9.44
C THR A 86 -11.83 19.26 -9.92
N LYS A 87 -12.00 19.40 -11.24
CA LYS A 87 -13.27 19.72 -11.91
C LYS A 87 -13.55 18.66 -12.99
N GLN A 88 -14.82 18.39 -13.26
CA GLN A 88 -15.24 17.48 -14.33
C GLN A 88 -15.17 18.21 -15.68
N VAL A 89 -14.57 17.56 -16.68
CA VAL A 89 -14.17 18.21 -17.93
C VAL A 89 -14.26 17.24 -19.11
N ALA A 90 -14.69 17.73 -20.28
CA ALA A 90 -14.58 17.01 -21.54
C ALA A 90 -13.21 17.25 -22.21
N LEU A 91 -12.49 16.16 -22.52
CA LEU A 91 -11.11 16.19 -22.99
C LEU A 91 -11.02 16.14 -24.52
N PHE A 92 -10.38 17.13 -25.14
CA PHE A 92 -10.14 17.18 -26.59
C PHE A 92 -8.65 17.34 -26.92
N PRO A 93 -8.11 16.68 -27.96
CA PRO A 93 -6.76 16.98 -28.43
C PRO A 93 -6.65 18.45 -28.87
N GLU A 94 -5.55 19.14 -28.54
CA GLU A 94 -5.34 20.57 -28.85
C GLU A 94 -5.56 20.94 -30.33
N HIS A 95 -5.24 20.02 -31.25
CA HIS A 95 -5.36 20.21 -32.69
C HIS A 95 -6.79 20.05 -33.24
N ARG A 96 -7.80 19.84 -32.39
CA ARG A 96 -9.21 19.71 -32.81
C ARG A 96 -10.10 20.74 -32.13
N GLN A 97 -11.03 21.29 -32.90
CA GLN A 97 -12.08 22.15 -32.37
C GLN A 97 -13.06 21.31 -31.56
N ALA A 98 -13.28 21.69 -30.29
CA ALA A 98 -14.27 21.03 -29.44
C ALA A 98 -15.68 21.35 -29.97
N PRO A 99 -16.59 20.36 -30.07
CA PRO A 99 -18.00 20.61 -30.38
C PRO A 99 -18.64 21.46 -29.27
N GLU A 100 -19.73 22.16 -29.58
CA GLU A 100 -20.54 22.83 -28.55
C GLU A 100 -21.02 21.79 -27.55
N LEU A 101 -20.56 21.92 -26.31
CA LEU A 101 -20.87 21.04 -25.20
C LEU A 101 -21.37 21.89 -24.05
N ASP A 102 -22.33 21.34 -23.30
CA ASP A 102 -22.92 21.96 -22.10
C ASP A 102 -21.99 21.89 -20.87
N CYS A 103 -20.68 21.75 -21.10
CA CYS A 103 -19.66 21.61 -20.06
C CYS A 103 -18.33 22.24 -20.52
N ASP A 104 -17.50 22.63 -19.57
CA ASP A 104 -16.16 23.15 -19.85
C ASP A 104 -15.37 22.14 -20.71
N ALA A 105 -15.01 22.54 -21.93
CA ALA A 105 -14.18 21.75 -22.83
C ALA A 105 -12.71 22.15 -22.65
N ILE A 106 -11.89 21.27 -22.07
CA ILE A 106 -10.44 21.49 -21.96
C ILE A 106 -9.75 20.83 -23.15
N ARG A 107 -8.92 21.63 -23.81
CA ARG A 107 -7.99 21.14 -24.82
C ARG A 107 -6.75 20.59 -24.12
N ILE A 108 -6.50 19.30 -24.28
CA ILE A 108 -5.32 18.60 -23.78
C ILE A 108 -4.20 18.70 -24.83
N ARG A 109 -3.05 19.17 -24.36
CA ARG A 109 -1.77 19.01 -25.05
C ARG A 109 -1.27 17.59 -24.85
N MET A 110 -1.59 16.71 -25.79
CA MET A 110 -1.19 15.29 -25.71
C MET A 110 0.34 15.14 -25.61
N SER A 111 1.10 16.07 -26.20
CA SER A 111 2.57 16.14 -26.11
C SER A 111 3.09 16.47 -24.71
N GLU A 112 2.26 17.07 -23.85
CA GLU A 112 2.60 17.44 -22.47
C GLU A 112 1.99 16.47 -21.45
N MET A 113 1.22 15.47 -21.88
CA MET A 113 0.69 14.45 -20.96
C MET A 113 1.82 13.62 -20.35
N ARG A 114 1.79 13.51 -19.02
CA ARG A 114 2.71 12.67 -18.25
C ARG A 114 1.93 11.66 -17.43
N LEU A 115 2.37 10.40 -17.46
CA LEU A 115 1.84 9.38 -16.57
C LEU A 115 2.45 9.56 -15.19
N CYS A 116 1.66 10.09 -14.25
CA CYS A 116 2.09 10.32 -12.88
C CYS A 116 1.56 9.22 -11.96
N ARG A 117 2.44 8.62 -11.15
CA ARG A 117 2.11 7.60 -10.13
C ARG A 117 1.31 6.40 -10.67
N PRO A 118 1.84 5.67 -11.68
CA PRO A 118 1.19 4.45 -12.15
C PRO A 118 1.08 3.43 -10.99
N ARG A 119 -0.10 2.82 -10.87
CA ARG A 119 -0.38 1.79 -9.87
C ARG A 119 -0.92 0.53 -10.52
N GLN A 120 -0.56 -0.62 -9.96
CA GLN A 120 -1.10 -1.91 -10.40
C GLN A 120 -2.54 -2.07 -9.92
N TRP A 121 -3.49 -1.69 -10.78
CA TRP A 121 -4.92 -1.75 -10.45
C TRP A 121 -5.53 -3.14 -10.66
N GLY A 122 -5.34 -3.74 -11.83
CA GLY A 122 -6.06 -4.96 -12.23
C GLY A 122 -5.86 -6.14 -11.28
N ALA A 123 -4.62 -6.42 -10.88
CA ALA A 123 -4.35 -7.51 -9.95
C ALA A 123 -4.91 -7.25 -8.54
N CYS A 124 -4.86 -6.00 -8.06
CA CYS A 124 -5.42 -5.63 -6.76
C CYS A 124 -6.96 -5.73 -6.77
N TRP A 125 -7.60 -5.31 -7.86
CA TRP A 125 -9.05 -5.45 -8.00
C TRP A 125 -9.45 -6.94 -8.06
N LEU A 126 -8.70 -7.76 -8.79
CA LEU A 126 -8.95 -9.19 -8.87
C LEU A 126 -8.72 -9.88 -7.51
N SER A 127 -7.68 -9.50 -6.75
CA SER A 127 -7.46 -10.05 -5.41
C SER A 127 -8.58 -9.71 -4.45
N CYS A 128 -9.11 -8.47 -4.48
CA CYS A 128 -10.32 -8.10 -3.74
C CYS A 128 -11.53 -8.92 -4.19
N SER A 129 -11.73 -9.11 -5.49
CA SER A 129 -12.85 -9.91 -6.01
C SER A 129 -12.77 -11.39 -5.57
N LEU A 130 -11.57 -11.97 -5.55
CA LEU A 130 -11.33 -13.32 -5.05
C LEU A 130 -11.57 -13.40 -3.54
N TRP A 131 -11.11 -12.40 -2.79
CA TRP A 131 -11.35 -12.29 -1.35
C TRP A 131 -12.84 -12.31 -1.03
N ASP A 132 -13.64 -11.53 -1.77
CA ASP A 132 -15.09 -11.44 -1.58
C ASP A 132 -15.77 -12.77 -1.96
N ARG A 133 -15.33 -13.42 -3.04
CA ARG A 133 -15.86 -14.74 -3.46
C ARG A 133 -15.55 -15.87 -2.47
N LEU A 134 -14.49 -15.71 -1.69
CA LEU A 134 -14.15 -16.60 -0.58
C LEU A 134 -14.89 -16.25 0.73
N HIS A 135 -15.69 -15.19 0.75
CA HIS A 135 -16.44 -14.69 1.92
C HIS A 135 -15.53 -14.42 3.12
N LEU A 136 -14.30 -13.98 2.86
CA LEU A 136 -13.33 -13.75 3.92
C LEU A 136 -13.70 -12.56 4.81
N ASP A 137 -14.48 -11.59 4.31
CA ASP A 137 -15.02 -10.51 5.14
C ASP A 137 -15.96 -11.03 6.22
N GLU A 138 -16.84 -11.98 5.90
CA GLU A 138 -17.76 -12.58 6.85
C GLU A 138 -17.00 -13.30 7.96
N PHE A 139 -15.93 -14.02 7.61
CA PHE A 139 -15.08 -14.69 8.57
C PHE A 139 -14.31 -13.71 9.47
N TRP A 140 -13.70 -12.67 8.89
CA TRP A 140 -12.78 -11.82 9.63
C TRP A 140 -13.42 -10.63 10.35
N ASN A 141 -14.57 -10.11 9.90
CA ASN A 141 -15.17 -8.90 10.48
C ASN A 141 -15.41 -8.99 12.00
N SER A 142 -15.92 -10.13 12.48
CA SER A 142 -16.18 -10.34 13.91
C SER A 142 -14.91 -10.61 14.74
N ARG A 143 -13.79 -10.92 14.08
CA ARG A 143 -12.52 -11.31 14.71
C ARG A 143 -11.48 -10.18 14.69
N LEU A 144 -11.62 -9.24 13.75
CA LEU A 144 -10.67 -8.14 13.51
C LEU A 144 -11.32 -6.77 13.71
N GLU A 145 -11.81 -6.53 14.93
CA GLU A 145 -12.42 -5.25 15.30
C GLU A 145 -11.45 -4.07 15.11
N PRO A 146 -11.91 -2.93 14.56
CA PRO A 146 -11.06 -1.76 14.35
C PRO A 146 -10.29 -1.31 15.60
N SER A 147 -9.05 -0.85 15.41
CA SER A 147 -8.27 -0.31 16.52
C SER A 147 -8.90 0.98 17.08
N ARG A 148 -8.61 1.31 18.34
CA ARG A 148 -8.98 2.61 18.96
C ARG A 148 -8.51 3.82 18.14
N LYS A 149 -7.47 3.67 17.30
CA LYS A 149 -6.92 4.73 16.44
C LYS A 149 -7.60 4.79 15.05
N GLY A 150 -8.62 3.97 14.82
CA GLY A 150 -9.37 3.86 13.57
C GLY A 150 -8.70 2.98 12.50
N THR A 151 -7.74 2.12 12.88
CA THR A 151 -7.11 1.19 11.94
C THR A 151 -8.07 0.03 11.65
N SER A 152 -8.45 -0.18 10.39
CA SER A 152 -9.18 -1.37 9.97
C SER A 152 -8.21 -2.55 9.79
N TRP A 153 -8.17 -3.47 10.75
CA TRP A 153 -7.31 -4.66 10.66
C TRP A 153 -7.73 -5.58 9.52
N LEU A 154 -9.03 -5.63 9.20
CA LEU A 154 -9.52 -6.33 8.01
C LEU A 154 -8.85 -5.80 6.73
N HIS A 155 -8.77 -4.47 6.57
CA HIS A 155 -8.13 -3.88 5.40
C HIS A 155 -6.61 -4.10 5.38
N VAL A 156 -5.97 -4.11 6.56
CA VAL A 156 -4.56 -4.49 6.70
C VAL A 156 -4.35 -5.94 6.22
N LEU A 157 -5.20 -6.87 6.67
CA LEU A 157 -5.12 -8.27 6.27
C LEU A 157 -5.40 -8.47 4.77
N LYS A 158 -6.44 -7.82 4.23
CA LYS A 158 -6.71 -7.81 2.77
C LYS A 158 -5.50 -7.40 1.96
N THR A 159 -4.77 -6.38 2.44
CA THR A 159 -3.56 -5.88 1.79
C THR A 159 -2.40 -6.86 1.91
N LEU A 160 -2.19 -7.46 3.08
CA LEU A 160 -1.15 -8.49 3.28
C LEU A 160 -1.38 -9.69 2.37
N VAL A 161 -2.62 -10.22 2.32
CA VAL A 161 -2.97 -11.36 1.47
C VAL A 161 -2.85 -10.99 -0.01
N SER A 162 -3.37 -9.82 -0.42
CA SER A 162 -3.23 -9.36 -1.80
C SER A 162 -1.76 -9.22 -2.21
N TYR A 163 -0.92 -8.69 -1.32
CA TYR A 163 0.52 -8.60 -1.57
C TYR A 163 1.15 -9.98 -1.77
N GLN A 164 0.86 -10.95 -0.89
CA GLN A 164 1.39 -12.31 -1.03
C GLN A 164 0.91 -13.02 -2.30
N LEU A 165 -0.31 -12.72 -2.77
CA LEU A 165 -0.84 -13.30 -4.01
C LEU A 165 -0.25 -12.67 -5.27
N ILE A 166 0.04 -11.36 -5.23
CA ILE A 166 0.38 -10.59 -6.43
C ILE A 166 1.89 -10.50 -6.64
N ASP A 167 2.64 -10.22 -5.58
CA ASP A 167 4.07 -9.93 -5.61
C ASP A 167 4.66 -10.30 -4.25
N PRO A 168 4.82 -11.61 -3.94
CA PRO A 168 5.21 -12.06 -2.61
C PRO A 168 6.57 -11.49 -2.19
N GLY A 169 6.68 -11.14 -0.92
CA GLY A 169 7.91 -10.59 -0.35
C GLY A 169 7.74 -10.22 1.11
N SER A 170 8.71 -9.51 1.67
CA SER A 170 8.66 -9.08 3.07
C SER A 170 7.66 -7.94 3.28
N GLU A 171 7.11 -7.85 4.49
CA GLU A 171 6.26 -6.74 4.97
C GLU A 171 7.01 -5.41 4.90
N TRP A 172 8.34 -5.46 5.05
CA TRP A 172 9.20 -4.30 4.87
C TRP A 172 9.12 -3.73 3.45
N ARG A 173 9.18 -4.59 2.42
CA ARG A 173 9.04 -4.15 1.03
C ARG A 173 7.60 -3.71 0.73
N LEU A 174 6.60 -4.35 1.35
CA LEU A 174 5.20 -3.93 1.29
C LEU A 174 5.07 -2.47 1.73
N HIS A 175 5.49 -2.20 2.97
CA HIS A 175 5.43 -0.89 3.62
C HIS A 175 6.12 0.19 2.79
N ARG A 176 7.34 -0.09 2.32
CA ARG A 176 8.19 0.94 1.74
C ARG A 176 7.91 1.21 0.26
N GLN A 177 7.53 0.19 -0.50
CA GLN A 177 7.52 0.27 -1.97
C GLN A 177 6.19 -0.18 -2.57
N TRP A 178 5.75 -1.39 -2.23
CA TRP A 178 4.66 -2.02 -2.97
C TRP A 178 3.33 -1.29 -2.77
N TYR A 179 3.00 -0.89 -1.54
CA TYR A 179 1.70 -0.24 -1.26
C TYR A 179 1.48 1.05 -2.05
N ASP A 180 2.53 1.87 -2.24
CA ASP A 180 2.43 3.12 -3.01
C ASP A 180 2.23 2.88 -4.51
N ARG A 181 2.70 1.73 -5.00
CA ARG A 181 2.61 1.27 -6.39
C ARG A 181 1.41 0.35 -6.63
N SER A 182 0.65 0.00 -5.61
CA SER A 182 -0.55 -0.83 -5.72
C SER A 182 -1.80 0.04 -5.58
N ALA A 183 -2.91 -0.42 -6.14
CA ALA A 183 -4.19 0.26 -6.00
C ALA A 183 -4.93 -0.11 -4.71
N MET A 184 -4.30 -0.85 -3.78
CA MET A 184 -4.96 -1.31 -2.55
C MET A 184 -5.49 -0.15 -1.70
N GLY A 185 -4.73 0.95 -1.60
CA GLY A 185 -5.19 2.14 -0.88
C GLY A 185 -6.45 2.75 -1.51
N ASP A 186 -6.51 2.81 -2.84
CA ASP A 186 -7.66 3.37 -3.55
C ASP A 186 -8.89 2.45 -3.44
N LEU A 187 -8.69 1.14 -3.66
CA LEU A 187 -9.76 0.14 -3.62
C LEU A 187 -10.38 -0.01 -2.22
N LEU A 188 -9.57 0.13 -1.16
CA LEU A 188 -10.02 0.00 0.22
C LEU A 188 -10.43 1.36 0.85
N GLY A 189 -10.32 2.47 0.12
CA GLY A 189 -10.55 3.82 0.65
C GLY A 189 -9.61 4.16 1.82
N CYS A 190 -8.41 3.58 1.84
CA CYS A 190 -7.47 3.63 2.95
C CYS A 190 -6.23 4.45 2.62
N ASP A 191 -5.61 5.02 3.66
CA ASP A 191 -4.39 5.80 3.51
C ASP A 191 -3.12 5.00 3.88
N ALA A 192 -1.96 5.66 3.82
CA ALA A 192 -0.65 5.06 4.09
C ALA A 192 -0.47 4.54 5.53
N ARG A 193 -1.42 4.74 6.45
CA ARG A 193 -1.35 4.13 7.79
C ARG A 193 -1.51 2.62 7.74
N LEU A 194 -2.23 2.12 6.74
CA LEU A 194 -2.50 0.70 6.58
C LEU A 194 -1.21 -0.09 6.38
N SER A 195 -0.24 0.49 5.66
CA SER A 195 1.01 -0.18 5.31
C SER A 195 2.15 0.06 6.30
N GLN A 196 1.92 0.72 7.45
CA GLN A 196 2.98 0.94 8.44
C GLN A 196 3.53 -0.40 8.96
N ASP A 197 4.85 -0.54 9.04
CA ASP A 197 5.54 -1.76 9.45
C ASP A 197 4.99 -2.38 10.75
N ASP A 198 4.89 -1.58 11.80
CA ASP A 198 4.29 -1.96 13.09
C ASP A 198 2.85 -2.48 12.96
N THR A 199 2.10 -1.92 12.01
CA THR A 199 0.70 -2.30 11.78
C THR A 199 0.62 -3.62 11.03
N LEU A 200 1.52 -3.87 10.08
CA LEU A 200 1.58 -5.14 9.34
C LEU A 200 1.88 -6.30 10.30
N TYR A 201 2.94 -6.19 11.11
CA TYR A 201 3.31 -7.25 12.05
C TYR A 201 2.24 -7.51 13.11
N ARG A 202 1.66 -6.45 13.70
CA ARG A 202 0.55 -6.62 14.66
C ARG A 202 -0.69 -7.28 14.04
N CYS A 203 -0.92 -7.10 12.75
CA CYS A 203 -2.02 -7.79 12.07
C CYS A 203 -1.77 -9.31 12.00
N LEU A 204 -0.52 -9.73 11.77
CA LEU A 204 -0.13 -11.14 11.76
C LEU A 204 -0.32 -11.80 13.14
N ASP A 205 0.05 -11.10 14.21
CA ASP A 205 -0.17 -11.58 15.58
C ASP A 205 -1.66 -11.78 15.87
N LYS A 206 -2.53 -10.93 15.31
CA LYS A 206 -3.99 -10.97 15.52
C LYS A 206 -4.68 -12.14 14.83
N ILE A 207 -4.17 -12.59 13.69
CA ILE A 207 -4.78 -13.70 12.94
C ILE A 207 -4.35 -15.06 13.46
N LEU A 208 -3.20 -15.14 14.14
CA LEU A 208 -2.61 -16.41 14.58
C LEU A 208 -3.53 -17.26 15.48
N PRO A 209 -4.27 -16.68 16.46
CA PRO A 209 -5.20 -17.45 17.29
C PRO A 209 -6.30 -18.15 16.51
N TYR A 210 -6.70 -17.62 15.35
CA TYR A 210 -7.82 -18.13 14.54
C TYR A 210 -7.37 -19.13 13.47
N LYS A 211 -6.11 -19.58 13.50
CA LYS A 211 -5.55 -20.48 12.48
C LYS A 211 -6.43 -21.70 12.21
N GLN A 212 -6.84 -22.42 13.25
CA GLN A 212 -7.64 -23.65 13.10
C GLN A 212 -9.03 -23.38 12.54
N GLU A 213 -9.71 -22.35 13.06
CA GLU A 213 -11.02 -21.93 12.55
C GLU A 213 -10.95 -21.51 11.07
N MET A 214 -9.90 -20.80 10.69
CA MET A 214 -9.67 -20.35 9.32
C MET A 214 -9.45 -21.55 8.38
N PHE A 215 -8.70 -22.57 8.82
CA PHE A 215 -8.54 -23.80 8.04
C PHE A 215 -9.88 -24.50 7.81
N GLY A 216 -10.70 -24.65 8.86
CA GLY A 216 -12.04 -25.23 8.74
C GLY A 216 -12.94 -24.43 7.79
N PHE A 217 -12.93 -23.10 7.92
CA PHE A 217 -13.68 -22.21 7.04
C PHE A 217 -13.27 -22.36 5.57
N LEU A 218 -11.97 -22.28 5.28
CA LEU A 218 -11.44 -22.43 3.91
C LEU A 218 -11.69 -23.82 3.35
N GLN A 219 -11.59 -24.87 4.17
CA GLN A 219 -11.92 -26.23 3.74
C GLN A 219 -13.37 -26.31 3.27
N GLN A 220 -14.31 -25.72 4.03
CA GLN A 220 -15.71 -25.70 3.63
C GLN A 220 -15.91 -24.90 2.33
N ARG A 221 -15.30 -23.71 2.21
CA ARG A 221 -15.34 -22.92 0.97
C ARG A 221 -14.83 -23.71 -0.24
N TRP A 222 -13.79 -24.52 -0.05
CA TRP A 222 -13.25 -25.37 -1.12
C TRP A 222 -14.25 -26.45 -1.52
N ARG A 223 -14.88 -27.15 -0.56
CA ARG A 223 -15.96 -28.12 -0.86
C ARG A 223 -17.07 -27.46 -1.67
N ASP A 224 -17.54 -26.31 -1.22
CA ASP A 224 -18.71 -25.65 -1.82
C ASP A 224 -18.42 -25.13 -3.24
N LEU A 225 -17.22 -24.60 -3.46
CA LEU A 225 -16.84 -24.01 -4.76
C LEU A 225 -16.46 -25.05 -5.82
N PHE A 226 -15.91 -26.19 -5.40
CA PHE A 226 -15.30 -27.16 -6.31
C PHE A 226 -15.88 -28.56 -6.19
N HIS A 227 -16.83 -28.80 -5.29
CA HIS A 227 -17.36 -30.13 -4.97
C HIS A 227 -16.24 -31.11 -4.59
N ALA A 228 -15.23 -30.60 -3.87
CA ALA A 228 -14.07 -31.38 -3.48
C ALA A 228 -14.41 -32.40 -2.37
N GLU A 229 -13.99 -33.64 -2.57
CA GLU A 229 -13.99 -34.69 -1.55
C GLU A 229 -12.60 -34.73 -0.89
N PHE A 230 -12.55 -34.99 0.42
CA PHE A 230 -11.29 -35.07 1.17
C PHE A 230 -11.11 -36.46 1.73
N ASP A 231 -10.06 -37.14 1.29
CA ASP A 231 -9.58 -38.37 1.90
C ASP A 231 -8.58 -38.06 3.02
N VAL A 232 -8.67 -38.79 4.13
CA VAL A 232 -7.72 -38.65 5.24
C VAL A 232 -6.48 -39.48 4.92
N LEU A 233 -5.37 -38.82 4.60
CA LEU A 233 -4.07 -39.46 4.42
C LEU A 233 -3.25 -39.32 5.71
N LEU A 234 -3.08 -40.43 6.43
CA LEU A 234 -2.18 -40.48 7.59
C LEU A 234 -0.74 -40.57 7.08
N TYR A 235 0.04 -39.51 7.28
CA TYR A 235 1.47 -39.49 6.97
C TYR A 235 2.25 -39.00 8.20
N ASP A 236 3.35 -39.68 8.51
CA ASP A 236 4.22 -39.33 9.63
C ASP A 236 5.48 -38.62 9.11
N LEU A 237 5.69 -37.38 9.54
CA LEU A 237 6.92 -36.63 9.27
C LEU A 237 7.86 -36.78 10.47
N THR A 238 8.72 -37.78 10.42
CA THR A 238 9.83 -37.89 11.37
C THR A 238 10.96 -36.96 10.94
N SER A 239 11.10 -35.83 11.64
CA SER A 239 12.28 -34.96 11.50
C SER A 239 13.45 -35.58 12.27
N THR A 240 14.53 -35.96 11.58
CA THR A 240 15.80 -36.32 12.22
C THR A 240 16.53 -35.04 12.62
N TYR A 241 16.58 -34.75 13.92
CA TYR A 241 17.35 -33.65 14.48
C TYR A 241 18.69 -34.16 15.00
N PHE A 242 19.78 -33.44 14.70
CA PHE A 242 21.11 -33.72 15.22
C PHE A 242 21.53 -32.54 16.11
N GLU A 243 21.91 -32.81 17.35
CA GLU A 243 22.62 -31.86 18.22
C GLU A 243 24.12 -32.13 18.15
N ILE A 244 24.91 -31.06 18.23
CA ILE A 244 26.37 -31.13 18.36
C ILE A 244 26.71 -30.46 19.68
N ASP A 245 27.52 -31.11 20.51
CA ASP A 245 28.02 -30.51 21.74
C ASP A 245 28.78 -29.21 21.44
N PRO A 246 28.58 -28.14 22.22
CA PRO A 246 29.37 -26.92 22.08
C PRO A 246 30.86 -27.25 22.27
N PRO A 247 31.76 -26.61 21.49
CA PRO A 247 33.20 -26.87 21.59
C PRO A 247 33.72 -26.55 23.00
N ALA A 248 34.63 -27.41 23.49
CA ALA A 248 35.27 -27.33 24.80
C ALA A 248 36.16 -26.09 24.98
#